data_AF-A0A8T4H1S6-F1
#
_entry.id   AF-A0A8T4H1S6-F1
#
_cell.length_a   1.000
_cell.length_b   1.000
_cell.length_c   1.000
_cell.angle_alpha   90.00
_cell.angle_beta   90.00
_cell.angle_gamma   90.00
#
_symmetry.space_group_name_H-M   'P 1'
#
loop_
_entity.id
_entity.type
_entity.pdbx_description
1 polymer ?
#
loop_
_entity_poly.entity_id
_entity_poly.type
_entity_poly.pdbx_seq_one_letter_code
_entity_poly.pdbx_strand_id
1 'polypeptide(L)'
;MPTMSRYSLIQEGPILSKIEQGLEHAVTSRGLTWRDRGQSTKKQKYLDLIINHYTPEGEEPAVTRSWFLFGKSTPAAPSGHGAFENSRISDEFPVENLRQASKLEIADVVGSIEHPELNENNWTANTYDFLEEYYTHHAPPEYRDAYLANLELRRMLEEVQEEIQSQRVGQAMSEHDPGSDNGSAPLDYYEDLGQASSKLLMAVANKDDLDPARDLVREFSMLSIKFAKGISSIGRGDIEESHQDCAESMAELYTEYIWKYIASHMSMASAEGPKSDRLAEFAENNIDEIDKEIERQFEARRRLFKENGLIPDVSEYPVRDDDANRALTGHLRSVKGAE
;
A
#
# COMPACT_ATOMS: atom_id res chain seq x y z
N MET A 1 29.82 -42.89 -21.29
CA MET A 1 28.46 -42.71 -20.73
C MET A 1 28.56 -41.66 -19.65
N PRO A 2 28.01 -40.45 -19.84
CA PRO A 2 27.89 -39.49 -18.75
C PRO A 2 26.69 -39.91 -17.89
N THR A 3 26.94 -40.04 -16.58
CA THR A 3 25.93 -40.19 -15.55
C THR A 3 25.02 -38.97 -15.56
N MET A 4 23.83 -39.10 -16.16
CA MET A 4 22.74 -38.15 -15.95
C MET A 4 22.38 -38.18 -14.47
N SER A 5 22.84 -37.16 -13.74
CA SER A 5 22.37 -36.86 -12.40
C SER A 5 20.86 -36.66 -12.45
N ARG A 6 20.11 -37.53 -11.77
CA ARG A 6 18.65 -37.39 -11.61
C ARG A 6 18.39 -36.28 -10.60
N TYR A 7 18.48 -35.03 -11.03
CA TYR A 7 17.98 -33.91 -10.24
C TYR A 7 16.44 -34.00 -10.22
N SER A 8 15.87 -34.18 -9.04
CA SER A 8 14.42 -34.17 -8.86
C SER A 8 13.90 -32.75 -9.10
N LEU A 9 12.94 -32.61 -9.99
CA LEU A 9 12.19 -31.37 -10.25
C LEU A 9 11.60 -30.80 -8.94
N ILE A 10 11.93 -29.56 -8.58
CA ILE A 10 11.39 -28.90 -7.39
C ILE A 10 10.39 -27.82 -7.82
N GLN A 11 9.18 -27.87 -7.24
CA GLN A 11 8.17 -26.84 -7.40
C GLN A 11 8.39 -25.78 -6.31
N GLU A 12 8.04 -24.51 -6.58
CA GLU A 12 8.11 -23.41 -5.59
C GLU A 12 7.28 -23.72 -4.34
N GLY A 13 6.13 -24.40 -4.50
CA GLY A 13 5.22 -24.76 -3.41
C GLY A 13 5.88 -25.54 -2.25
N PRO A 14 6.59 -26.65 -2.49
CA PRO A 14 7.38 -27.33 -1.47
C PRO A 14 8.38 -26.44 -0.72
N ILE A 15 9.07 -25.53 -1.41
CA ILE A 15 10.02 -24.58 -0.77
C ILE A 15 9.24 -23.62 0.13
N LEU A 16 8.15 -23.05 -0.36
CA LEU A 16 7.33 -22.09 0.36
C LEU A 16 6.65 -22.73 1.57
N SER A 17 6.12 -23.95 1.44
CA SER A 17 5.54 -24.70 2.55
C SER A 17 6.57 -25.00 3.64
N LYS A 18 7.83 -25.27 3.25
CA LYS A 18 8.92 -25.49 4.20
C LYS A 18 9.28 -24.20 4.96
N ILE A 19 9.35 -23.06 4.25
CA ILE A 19 9.55 -21.75 4.87
C ILE A 19 8.42 -21.43 5.84
N GLU A 20 7.16 -21.58 5.42
CA GLU A 20 6.01 -21.32 6.29
C GLU A 20 6.00 -22.20 7.53
N GLN A 21 6.40 -23.48 7.44
CA GLN A 21 6.54 -24.36 8.60
C GLN A 21 7.65 -23.92 9.56
N GLY A 22 8.77 -23.40 9.04
CA GLY A 22 9.85 -22.84 9.85
C GLY A 22 9.42 -21.54 10.54
N LEU A 23 8.71 -20.67 9.80
CA LEU A 23 8.14 -19.43 10.34
C LEU A 23 7.06 -19.71 11.40
N GLU A 24 6.17 -20.68 11.18
CA GLU A 24 5.19 -21.12 12.18
C GLU A 24 5.88 -21.62 13.44
N HIS A 25 6.96 -22.37 13.31
CA HIS A 25 7.76 -22.81 14.44
C HIS A 25 8.36 -21.60 15.21
N ALA A 26 8.94 -20.63 14.49
CA ALA A 26 9.52 -19.42 15.08
C ALA A 26 8.49 -18.55 15.83
N VAL A 27 7.28 -18.43 15.30
CA VAL A 27 6.17 -17.70 15.91
C VAL A 27 5.70 -18.43 17.17
N THR A 28 5.40 -19.72 17.06
CA THR A 28 4.86 -20.51 18.17
C THR A 28 5.88 -20.72 19.31
N SER A 29 7.17 -20.84 19.00
CA SER A 29 8.24 -20.95 20.01
C SER A 29 8.40 -19.68 20.85
N ARG A 30 7.93 -18.53 20.35
CA ARG A 30 7.90 -17.23 21.05
C ARG A 30 6.59 -16.99 21.80
N GLY A 31 5.69 -17.97 21.85
CA GLY A 31 4.38 -17.83 22.48
C GLY A 31 3.38 -17.01 21.67
N LEU A 32 3.68 -16.70 20.41
CA LEU A 32 2.81 -15.92 19.53
C LEU A 32 1.78 -16.82 18.82
N THR A 33 0.60 -16.26 18.53
CA THR A 33 -0.48 -16.99 17.85
C THR A 33 -0.28 -16.96 16.34
N TRP A 34 -0.22 -18.14 15.71
CA TRP A 34 -0.11 -18.29 14.25
C TRP A 34 -1.45 -18.17 13.52
N ARG A 35 -2.58 -18.38 14.21
CA ARG A 35 -3.89 -18.65 13.58
C ARG A 35 -4.65 -17.40 13.11
N ASP A 36 -4.15 -16.21 13.38
CA ASP A 36 -4.89 -15.00 13.06
C ASP A 36 -4.82 -14.73 11.56
N ARG A 37 -5.99 -14.73 10.91
CA ARG A 37 -6.11 -14.42 9.47
C ARG A 37 -5.60 -13.01 9.15
N GLY A 38 -5.68 -12.08 10.10
CA GLY A 38 -5.16 -10.71 9.95
C GLY A 38 -3.64 -10.60 9.83
N GLN A 39 -2.88 -11.68 10.06
CA GLN A 39 -1.41 -11.68 9.95
C GLN A 39 -0.90 -12.15 8.58
N SER A 40 -1.77 -12.38 7.59
CA SER A 40 -1.37 -12.86 6.25
C SER A 40 -0.29 -11.98 5.61
N THR A 41 -0.46 -10.65 5.67
CA THR A 41 0.52 -9.68 5.16
C THR A 41 1.86 -9.81 5.88
N LYS A 42 1.86 -9.93 7.21
CA LYS A 42 3.10 -10.07 8.00
C LYS A 42 3.83 -11.37 7.66
N LYS A 43 3.10 -12.48 7.53
CA LYS A 43 3.64 -13.79 7.13
C LYS A 43 4.33 -13.71 5.78
N GLN A 44 3.71 -13.04 4.81
CA GLN A 44 4.33 -12.82 3.50
C GLN A 44 5.63 -12.03 3.59
N LYS A 45 5.74 -11.05 4.51
CA LYS A 45 6.97 -10.24 4.66
C LYS A 45 8.10 -11.03 5.30
N TYR A 46 7.82 -11.79 6.36
CA TYR A 46 8.84 -12.69 6.92
C TYR A 46 9.26 -13.76 5.91
N LEU A 47 8.32 -14.29 5.11
CA LEU A 47 8.63 -15.22 4.03
C LEU A 47 9.59 -14.61 3.01
N ASP A 48 9.36 -13.36 2.60
CA ASP A 48 10.27 -12.63 1.71
C ASP A 48 11.67 -12.46 2.32
N LEU A 49 11.75 -12.06 3.59
CA LEU A 49 13.02 -11.89 4.30
C LEU A 49 13.81 -13.20 4.41
N ILE A 50 13.13 -14.31 4.64
CA ILE A 50 13.74 -15.66 4.64
C ILE A 50 14.26 -15.99 3.24
N ILE A 51 13.49 -15.74 2.18
CA ILE A 51 13.96 -15.97 0.80
C ILE A 51 15.20 -15.14 0.51
N ASN A 52 15.20 -13.85 0.87
CA ASN A 52 16.36 -12.96 0.71
C ASN A 52 17.59 -13.48 1.45
N HIS A 53 17.44 -13.93 2.70
CA HIS A 53 18.55 -14.48 3.49
C HIS A 53 19.23 -15.67 2.81
N TYR A 54 18.44 -16.55 2.18
CA TYR A 54 18.97 -17.73 1.52
C TYR A 54 19.30 -17.51 0.03
N THR A 55 19.03 -16.34 -0.53
CA THR A 55 19.38 -15.98 -1.91
C THR A 55 20.75 -15.28 -1.88
N PRO A 56 21.80 -15.87 -2.47
CA PRO A 56 23.11 -15.23 -2.49
C PRO A 56 23.08 -13.87 -3.18
N GLU A 57 23.96 -12.96 -2.75
CA GLU A 57 24.05 -11.62 -3.34
C GLU A 57 24.40 -11.72 -4.84
N GLY A 58 23.57 -11.11 -5.69
CA GLY A 58 23.71 -11.14 -7.14
C GLY A 58 23.13 -12.38 -7.84
N GLU A 59 22.49 -13.29 -7.11
CA GLU A 59 21.76 -14.42 -7.69
C GLU A 59 20.25 -14.18 -7.78
N GLU A 60 19.59 -14.80 -8.76
CA GLU A 60 18.13 -14.78 -8.87
C GLU A 60 17.49 -15.63 -7.76
N PRO A 61 16.37 -15.19 -7.18
CA PRO A 61 15.69 -15.95 -6.13
C PRO A 61 15.07 -17.23 -6.70
N ALA A 62 15.09 -18.31 -5.91
CA ALA A 62 14.45 -19.59 -6.26
C ALA A 62 12.91 -19.55 -6.29
N VAL A 63 12.32 -18.40 -5.98
CA VAL A 63 10.88 -18.20 -5.84
C VAL A 63 10.49 -16.98 -6.67
N THR A 64 9.49 -17.16 -7.53
CA THR A 64 8.90 -16.08 -8.32
C THR A 64 8.20 -15.06 -7.42
N ARG A 65 8.58 -13.79 -7.54
CA ARG A 65 8.04 -12.70 -6.72
C ARG A 65 8.21 -11.33 -7.38
N SER A 66 7.41 -10.36 -6.96
CA SER A 66 7.51 -8.96 -7.38
C SER A 66 7.02 -8.02 -6.27
N TRP A 67 7.30 -6.72 -6.38
CA TRP A 67 6.70 -5.69 -5.52
C TRP A 67 5.29 -5.35 -6.02
N PHE A 68 4.25 -5.74 -5.28
CA PHE A 68 2.85 -5.56 -5.65
C PHE A 68 1.94 -5.29 -4.42
N LEU A 69 1.03 -4.32 -4.54
CA LEU A 69 0.05 -3.87 -3.53
C LEU A 69 0.63 -3.61 -2.14
N PHE A 70 0.77 -4.66 -1.32
CA PHE A 70 1.26 -4.58 0.05
C PHE A 70 2.75 -4.89 0.16
N GLY A 71 3.53 -4.78 -0.91
CA GLY A 71 5.00 -4.94 -0.92
C GLY A 71 5.44 -6.17 -1.72
N LYS A 72 6.58 -6.78 -1.36
CA LYS A 72 6.99 -8.03 -2.03
C LYS A 72 5.93 -9.14 -1.85
N SER A 73 5.49 -9.72 -2.96
CA SER A 73 4.45 -10.75 -3.03
C SER A 73 4.95 -11.98 -3.79
N THR A 74 4.57 -13.15 -3.29
CA THR A 74 4.88 -14.46 -3.88
C THR A 74 3.56 -15.17 -4.19
N PRO A 75 3.08 -15.18 -5.44
CA PRO A 75 1.76 -15.74 -5.75
C PRO A 75 1.63 -17.24 -5.49
N ALA A 76 2.76 -17.96 -5.47
CA ALA A 76 2.81 -19.39 -5.17
C ALA A 76 2.78 -19.71 -3.66
N ALA A 77 2.81 -18.70 -2.78
CA ALA A 77 2.81 -18.92 -1.33
C ALA A 77 1.44 -19.46 -0.88
N PRO A 78 1.38 -20.44 0.04
CA PRO A 78 0.10 -20.95 0.56
C PRO A 78 -0.77 -19.88 1.22
N SER A 79 -0.14 -18.82 1.74
CA SER A 79 -0.81 -17.63 2.29
C SER A 79 -1.13 -16.52 1.25
N GLY A 80 -0.78 -16.70 -0.02
CA GLY A 80 -1.10 -15.78 -1.12
C GLY A 80 -2.56 -15.86 -1.54
N HIS A 81 -3.24 -14.71 -1.72
CA HIS A 81 -4.56 -14.65 -2.35
C HIS A 81 -4.37 -14.49 -3.88
N GLY A 82 -4.57 -15.56 -4.66
CA GLY A 82 -4.96 -15.45 -6.08
C GLY A 82 -4.06 -16.07 -7.17
N ALA A 83 -4.75 -16.71 -8.13
CA ALA A 83 -4.48 -16.97 -9.56
C ALA A 83 -3.42 -17.99 -10.04
N PHE A 84 -2.42 -18.40 -9.25
CA PHE A 84 -1.32 -19.24 -9.81
C PHE A 84 -1.38 -20.74 -9.46
N GLU A 85 -2.50 -21.24 -8.92
CA GLU A 85 -2.65 -22.60 -8.36
C GLU A 85 -2.23 -23.76 -9.30
N ASN A 86 -2.13 -23.56 -10.62
CA ASN A 86 -1.84 -24.63 -11.57
C ASN A 86 -0.58 -24.43 -12.45
N SER A 87 0.32 -23.54 -12.08
CA SER A 87 1.56 -23.31 -12.85
C SER A 87 2.67 -24.32 -12.52
N ARG A 88 2.44 -25.60 -12.86
CA ARG A 88 3.48 -26.65 -12.90
C ARG A 88 4.34 -26.47 -14.16
N ILE A 89 5.39 -25.67 -14.07
CA ILE A 89 6.44 -25.63 -15.09
C ILE A 89 7.79 -25.58 -14.38
N SER A 90 8.69 -26.43 -14.88
CA SER A 90 10.02 -26.78 -14.43
C SER A 90 11.03 -25.80 -15.01
N ASP A 91 11.97 -25.30 -14.19
CA ASP A 91 13.37 -25.09 -14.54
C ASP A 91 14.25 -25.12 -13.27
N GLU A 92 15.51 -25.54 -13.43
CA GLU A 92 16.50 -25.80 -12.37
C GLU A 92 17.01 -24.49 -11.74
N PHE A 93 17.01 -24.38 -10.40
CA PHE A 93 17.66 -23.25 -9.71
C PHE A 93 18.46 -23.68 -8.47
N PRO A 94 19.64 -23.07 -8.23
CA PRO A 94 20.61 -23.55 -7.26
C PRO A 94 20.46 -22.83 -5.91
N VAL A 95 19.35 -22.95 -5.21
CA VAL A 95 19.33 -22.56 -3.78
C VAL A 95 19.36 -23.82 -2.93
N GLU A 96 20.44 -24.57 -3.10
CA GLU A 96 20.70 -25.80 -2.33
C GLU A 96 20.70 -25.50 -0.83
N ASN A 97 21.09 -24.29 -0.42
CA ASN A 97 21.04 -23.82 0.96
C ASN A 97 19.61 -23.84 1.54
N LEU A 98 18.64 -23.20 0.87
CA LEU A 98 17.24 -23.18 1.31
C LEU A 98 16.61 -24.59 1.23
N ARG A 99 17.02 -25.38 0.24
CA ARG A 99 16.60 -26.78 0.09
C ARG A 99 17.10 -27.65 1.24
N GLN A 100 18.30 -27.43 1.73
CA GLN A 100 18.90 -28.19 2.83
C GLN A 100 18.52 -27.65 4.21
N ALA A 101 18.18 -26.36 4.33
CA ALA A 101 17.87 -25.70 5.60
C ALA A 101 16.75 -26.39 6.38
N SER A 102 17.02 -26.91 7.56
CA SER A 102 16.01 -27.45 8.46
C SER A 102 15.00 -26.39 8.91
N LYS A 103 13.88 -26.83 9.47
CA LYS A 103 12.89 -25.90 10.07
C LYS A 103 13.49 -25.08 11.21
N LEU A 104 14.45 -25.64 11.94
CA LEU A 104 15.15 -24.96 13.03
C LEU A 104 16.05 -23.86 12.48
N GLU A 105 16.84 -24.14 11.43
CA GLU A 105 17.66 -23.12 10.77
C GLU A 105 16.81 -21.98 10.19
N ILE A 106 15.64 -22.29 9.61
CA ILE A 106 14.71 -21.25 9.16
C ILE A 106 14.18 -20.43 10.35
N ALA A 107 13.86 -21.07 11.48
CA ALA A 107 13.37 -20.38 12.67
C ALA A 107 14.46 -19.51 13.33
N ASP A 108 15.72 -19.93 13.28
CA ASP A 108 16.88 -19.17 13.74
C ASP A 108 17.09 -17.92 12.86
N VAL A 109 16.97 -18.06 11.54
CA VAL A 109 17.00 -16.92 10.60
C VAL A 109 15.89 -15.92 10.90
N VAL A 110 14.67 -16.39 11.14
CA VAL A 110 13.57 -15.50 11.53
C VAL A 110 13.88 -14.76 12.83
N GLY A 111 14.60 -15.42 13.75
CA GLY A 111 15.04 -14.82 15.00
C GLY A 111 16.17 -13.80 14.88
N SER A 112 16.87 -13.74 13.75
CA SER A 112 17.91 -12.74 13.49
C SER A 112 17.44 -11.56 12.64
N ILE A 113 16.17 -11.54 12.23
CA ILE A 113 15.57 -10.38 11.53
C ILE A 113 15.40 -9.24 12.53
N GLU A 114 16.05 -8.12 12.27
CA GLU A 114 16.00 -6.93 13.13
C GLU A 114 14.78 -6.04 12.83
N HIS A 115 14.36 -5.96 11.56
CA HIS A 115 13.33 -5.03 11.12
C HIS A 115 12.30 -5.68 10.19
N PRO A 116 11.01 -5.61 10.49
CA PRO A 116 10.48 -5.62 11.85
C PRO A 116 10.91 -6.90 12.58
N GLU A 117 11.41 -6.79 13.81
CA GLU A 117 11.75 -7.95 14.64
C GLU A 117 10.52 -8.84 14.88
N LEU A 118 10.69 -10.17 14.87
CA LEU A 118 9.63 -11.10 15.28
C LEU A 118 9.47 -11.12 16.80
N ASN A 119 8.69 -10.16 17.30
CA ASN A 119 8.30 -10.03 18.71
C ASN A 119 6.79 -9.76 18.84
N GLU A 120 6.26 -9.76 20.07
CA GLU A 120 4.82 -9.54 20.33
C GLU A 120 4.33 -8.18 19.81
N ASN A 121 5.13 -7.12 19.98
CA ASN A 121 4.78 -5.76 19.54
C ASN A 121 4.55 -5.73 18.02
N ASN A 122 5.51 -6.19 17.23
CA ASN A 122 5.42 -6.15 15.77
C ASN A 122 4.43 -7.18 15.23
N TRP A 123 4.31 -8.33 15.87
CA TRP A 123 3.37 -9.37 15.45
C TRP A 123 1.91 -8.98 15.67
N THR A 124 1.61 -8.25 16.75
CA THR A 124 0.26 -7.79 17.10
C THR A 124 -0.04 -6.35 16.70
N ALA A 125 0.97 -5.58 16.29
CA ALA A 125 0.83 -4.19 15.83
C ALA A 125 -0.22 -4.04 14.71
N ASN A 126 -0.72 -2.81 14.56
CA ASN A 126 -1.46 -2.44 13.37
C ASN A 126 -0.65 -2.77 12.10
N THR A 127 -1.33 -3.23 11.05
CA THR A 127 -0.67 -3.65 9.80
C THR A 127 0.12 -2.51 9.17
N TYR A 128 -0.31 -1.25 9.28
CA TYR A 128 0.42 -0.12 8.72
C TYR A 128 1.73 0.15 9.44
N ASP A 129 1.77 0.08 10.78
CA ASP A 129 3.01 0.31 11.53
C ASP A 129 4.05 -0.76 11.20
N PHE A 130 3.60 -2.02 11.11
CA PHE A 130 4.44 -3.11 10.65
C PHE A 130 4.97 -2.88 9.22
N LEU A 131 4.09 -2.47 8.30
CA LEU A 131 4.47 -2.24 6.90
C LEU A 131 5.41 -1.03 6.76
N GLU A 132 5.23 0.02 7.55
CA GLU A 132 6.09 1.20 7.56
C GLU A 132 7.51 0.83 7.97
N GLU A 133 7.68 0.06 9.05
CA GLU A 133 8.99 -0.45 9.46
C GLU A 133 9.59 -1.36 8.38
N TYR A 134 8.80 -2.28 7.83
CA TYR A 134 9.26 -3.18 6.77
C TYR A 134 9.69 -2.41 5.51
N TYR A 135 8.92 -1.44 5.02
CA TYR A 135 9.26 -0.68 3.82
C TYR A 135 10.47 0.22 4.04
N THR A 136 10.61 0.81 5.21
CA THR A 136 11.76 1.67 5.56
C THR A 136 13.09 0.93 5.37
N HIS A 137 13.12 -0.36 5.72
CA HIS A 137 14.34 -1.16 5.70
C HIS A 137 14.50 -2.01 4.44
N HIS A 138 13.40 -2.55 3.90
CA HIS A 138 13.45 -3.60 2.88
C HIS A 138 12.85 -3.22 1.54
N ALA A 139 12.10 -2.11 1.46
CA ALA A 139 11.64 -1.64 0.16
C ALA A 139 12.84 -1.20 -0.69
N PRO A 140 12.84 -1.58 -1.98
CA PRO A 140 13.88 -1.17 -2.91
C PRO A 140 13.93 0.36 -2.93
N PRO A 141 15.12 0.98 -2.91
CA PRO A 141 15.25 2.43 -2.83
C PRO A 141 14.43 3.18 -3.89
N GLU A 142 14.24 2.57 -5.05
CA GLU A 142 13.45 3.12 -6.15
C GLU A 142 11.94 3.20 -5.87
N TYR A 143 11.36 2.33 -5.05
CA TYR A 143 9.91 2.32 -4.76
C TYR A 143 9.56 2.64 -3.31
N ARG A 144 10.56 2.73 -2.43
CA ARG A 144 10.36 2.98 -0.99
C ARG A 144 9.44 4.17 -0.73
N ASP A 145 9.72 5.30 -1.37
CA ASP A 145 8.94 6.53 -1.17
C ASP A 145 7.48 6.36 -1.63
N ALA A 146 7.24 5.60 -2.70
CA ALA A 146 5.89 5.33 -3.19
C ALA A 146 5.10 4.45 -2.21
N TYR A 147 5.74 3.43 -1.64
CA TYR A 147 5.13 2.57 -0.62
C TYR A 147 4.83 3.31 0.68
N LEU A 148 5.75 4.15 1.16
CA LEU A 148 5.55 4.96 2.36
C LEU A 148 4.45 6.02 2.16
N ALA A 149 4.47 6.73 1.03
CA ALA A 149 3.41 7.69 0.69
C ALA A 149 2.04 7.01 0.54
N ASN A 150 2.00 5.79 0.01
CA ASN A 150 0.78 4.98 -0.03
C ASN A 150 0.25 4.64 1.36
N LEU A 151 1.12 4.23 2.30
CA LEU A 151 0.67 3.96 3.68
C LEU A 151 0.07 5.20 4.33
N GLU A 152 0.72 6.35 4.18
CA GLU A 152 0.24 7.62 4.72
C GLU A 152 -1.13 7.98 4.14
N LEU A 153 -1.29 7.93 2.81
CA LEU A 153 -2.56 8.24 2.17
C LEU A 153 -3.68 7.27 2.57
N ARG A 154 -3.39 5.98 2.72
CA ARG A 154 -4.38 4.99 3.19
C ARG A 154 -4.82 5.26 4.62
N ARG A 155 -3.88 5.55 5.52
CA ARG A 155 -4.18 5.96 6.91
C ARG A 155 -5.10 7.17 6.90
N MET A 156 -4.79 8.21 6.14
CA MET A 156 -5.64 9.40 6.06
C MET A 156 -7.05 9.11 5.53
N LEU A 157 -7.19 8.27 4.51
CA LEU A 157 -8.50 7.90 3.98
C LEU A 157 -9.32 7.08 4.99
N GLU A 158 -8.67 6.19 5.76
CA GLU A 158 -9.30 5.41 6.82
C GLU A 158 -9.70 6.30 8.02
N GLU A 159 -8.85 7.24 8.42
CA GLU A 159 -9.16 8.22 9.46
C GLU A 159 -10.38 9.08 9.10
N VAL A 160 -10.48 9.53 7.83
CA VAL A 160 -11.66 10.25 7.34
C VAL A 160 -12.93 9.40 7.45
N GLN A 161 -12.85 8.11 7.11
CA GLN A 161 -13.99 7.19 7.21
C GLN A 161 -14.41 6.95 8.66
N GLU A 162 -13.44 6.67 9.54
CA GLU A 162 -13.68 6.41 10.95
C GLU A 162 -14.30 7.64 11.64
N GLU A 163 -13.82 8.84 11.33
CA GLU A 163 -14.34 10.06 11.94
C GLU A 163 -15.75 10.40 11.42
N ILE A 164 -16.03 10.25 10.11
CA ILE A 164 -17.40 10.37 9.58
C ILE A 164 -18.34 9.38 10.27
N GLN A 165 -17.90 8.14 10.44
CA GLN A 165 -18.67 7.11 11.14
C GLN A 165 -18.90 7.46 12.60
N SER A 166 -17.86 7.92 13.31
CA SER A 166 -17.91 8.33 14.71
C SER A 166 -18.90 9.48 14.92
N GLN A 167 -18.85 10.50 14.07
CA GLN A 167 -19.79 11.63 14.14
C GLN A 167 -21.23 11.20 13.87
N ARG A 168 -21.45 10.31 12.90
CA ARG A 168 -22.79 9.76 12.61
C ARG A 168 -23.37 8.99 13.80
N VAL A 169 -22.57 8.11 14.41
CA VAL A 169 -22.99 7.35 15.60
C VAL A 169 -23.25 8.30 16.78
N GLY A 170 -22.37 9.29 16.98
CA GLY A 170 -22.52 10.31 18.02
C GLY A 170 -23.80 11.14 17.88
N GLN A 171 -24.17 11.53 16.65
CA GLN A 171 -25.42 12.25 16.35
C GLN A 171 -26.65 11.42 16.72
N ALA A 172 -26.71 10.16 16.30
CA ALA A 172 -27.82 9.26 16.61
C ALA A 172 -28.01 9.05 18.13
N MET A 173 -26.91 9.07 18.91
CA MET A 173 -26.96 8.96 20.37
C MET A 173 -27.39 10.28 21.04
N SER A 174 -26.98 11.44 20.53
CA SER A 174 -27.34 12.75 21.07
C SER A 174 -28.82 13.09 20.87
N GLU A 175 -29.44 12.65 19.76
CA GLU A 175 -30.90 12.75 19.57
C GLU A 175 -31.71 12.03 20.67
N HIS A 176 -31.12 11.02 21.31
CA HIS A 176 -31.73 10.27 22.40
C HIS A 176 -31.42 10.83 23.80
N ASP A 177 -30.40 11.70 23.94
CA ASP A 177 -30.05 12.40 25.19
C ASP A 177 -29.68 13.87 24.93
N PRO A 178 -30.67 14.78 24.95
CA PRO A 178 -30.50 16.19 24.59
C PRO A 178 -29.62 17.01 25.57
N GLY A 179 -29.05 16.37 26.61
CA GLY A 179 -28.08 16.98 27.52
C GLY A 179 -26.61 16.66 27.21
N SER A 180 -26.32 15.73 26.30
CA SER A 180 -24.96 15.31 25.97
C SER A 180 -24.37 16.19 24.86
N ASP A 181 -23.71 17.28 25.26
CA ASP A 181 -22.87 18.10 24.37
C ASP A 181 -21.59 17.32 24.02
N ASN A 182 -21.71 16.35 23.09
CA ASN A 182 -20.56 15.65 22.54
C ASN A 182 -19.87 16.56 21.52
N GLY A 183 -19.01 17.45 22.02
CA GLY A 183 -18.22 18.38 21.22
C GLY A 183 -17.18 17.69 20.34
N SER A 184 -17.61 17.02 19.26
CA SER A 184 -16.70 16.52 18.22
C SER A 184 -16.03 17.68 17.48
N ALA A 185 -14.74 17.51 17.17
CA ALA A 185 -13.95 18.49 16.42
C ALA A 185 -14.48 18.63 14.97
N PRO A 186 -14.24 19.76 14.29
CA PRO A 186 -14.53 19.87 12.86
C PRO A 186 -13.71 18.84 12.07
N LEU A 187 -14.27 18.32 10.98
CA LEU A 187 -13.57 17.45 10.03
C LEU A 187 -12.58 18.25 9.17
N ASP A 188 -11.45 18.69 9.71
CA ASP A 188 -10.45 19.44 8.94
C ASP A 188 -9.34 18.53 8.39
N TYR A 189 -9.62 17.84 7.29
CA TYR A 189 -8.69 16.93 6.61
C TYR A 189 -8.10 17.52 5.33
N TYR A 190 -8.40 18.79 5.04
CA TYR A 190 -8.02 19.43 3.77
C TYR A 190 -6.50 19.48 3.59
N GLU A 191 -5.77 19.91 4.62
CA GLU A 191 -4.31 20.02 4.56
C GLU A 191 -3.65 18.64 4.57
N ASP A 192 -4.08 17.75 5.46
CA ASP A 192 -3.47 16.43 5.65
C ASP A 192 -3.66 15.52 4.42
N LEU A 193 -4.89 15.44 3.88
CA LEU A 193 -5.14 14.63 2.68
C LEU A 193 -4.47 15.24 1.44
N GLY A 194 -4.40 16.58 1.37
CA GLY A 194 -3.66 17.28 0.32
C GLY A 194 -2.16 17.02 0.38
N GLN A 195 -1.58 17.00 1.59
CA GLN A 195 -0.17 16.66 1.81
C GLN A 195 0.11 15.19 1.46
N ALA A 196 -0.69 14.25 1.95
CA ALA A 196 -0.53 12.83 1.67
C ALA A 196 -0.65 12.52 0.16
N SER A 197 -1.65 13.10 -0.51
CA SER A 197 -1.82 12.96 -1.97
C SER A 197 -0.63 13.56 -2.75
N SER A 198 -0.13 14.73 -2.30
CA SER A 198 1.04 15.37 -2.92
C SER A 198 2.31 14.54 -2.75
N LYS A 199 2.53 13.93 -1.57
CA LYS A 199 3.66 13.02 -1.33
C LYS A 199 3.64 11.84 -2.30
N LEU A 200 2.47 11.22 -2.49
CA LEU A 200 2.34 10.12 -3.46
C LEU A 200 2.63 10.59 -4.89
N LEU A 201 2.07 11.74 -5.30
CA LEU A 201 2.33 12.31 -6.62
C LEU A 201 3.83 12.57 -6.85
N MET A 202 4.54 13.09 -5.86
CA MET A 202 5.99 13.32 -5.96
C MET A 202 6.77 12.00 -6.02
N ALA A 203 6.39 11.01 -5.22
CA ALA A 203 7.03 9.69 -5.24
C ALA A 203 6.89 9.00 -6.61
N VAL A 204 5.71 9.10 -7.23
CA VAL A 204 5.44 8.57 -8.59
C VAL A 204 6.14 9.40 -9.66
N ALA A 205 6.10 10.73 -9.58
CA ALA A 205 6.65 11.59 -10.61
C ALA A 205 8.17 11.47 -10.79
N ASN A 206 8.88 11.04 -9.75
CA ASN A 206 10.34 10.89 -9.74
C ASN A 206 10.82 9.54 -10.31
N LYS A 207 9.95 8.74 -10.93
CA LYS A 207 10.26 7.39 -11.42
C LYS A 207 9.77 7.19 -12.85
N ASP A 208 10.69 6.83 -13.74
CA ASP A 208 10.43 6.72 -15.19
C ASP A 208 9.45 5.58 -15.51
N ASP A 209 9.54 4.46 -14.80
CA ASP A 209 8.66 3.30 -14.94
C ASP A 209 7.25 3.52 -14.38
N LEU A 210 7.07 4.58 -13.58
CA LEU A 210 5.77 5.03 -13.06
C LEU A 210 5.23 6.28 -13.79
N ASP A 211 5.92 6.77 -14.83
CA ASP A 211 5.46 7.89 -15.65
C ASP A 211 4.03 7.70 -16.19
N PRO A 212 3.62 6.50 -16.65
CA PRO A 212 2.23 6.26 -17.10
C PRO A 212 1.18 6.51 -16.01
N ALA A 213 1.53 6.30 -14.73
CA ALA A 213 0.62 6.51 -13.61
C ALA A 213 0.54 7.98 -13.16
N ARG A 214 1.43 8.86 -13.64
CA ARG A 214 1.54 10.24 -13.13
C ARG A 214 0.24 11.03 -13.32
N ASP A 215 -0.34 10.96 -14.52
CA ASP A 215 -1.54 11.72 -14.85
C ASP A 215 -2.74 11.26 -14.04
N LEU A 216 -2.85 9.95 -13.87
CA LEU A 216 -3.85 9.28 -13.06
C LEU A 216 -3.77 9.71 -11.57
N VAL A 217 -2.57 9.69 -10.99
CA VAL A 217 -2.34 10.09 -9.60
C VAL A 217 -2.61 11.58 -9.38
N ARG A 218 -2.26 12.42 -10.35
CA ARG A 218 -2.56 13.86 -10.31
C ARG A 218 -4.06 14.09 -10.33
N GLU A 219 -4.80 13.37 -11.16
CA GLU A 219 -6.25 13.48 -11.22
C GLU A 219 -6.92 13.04 -9.90
N PHE A 220 -6.48 11.90 -9.35
CA PHE A 220 -6.90 11.47 -8.03
C PHE A 220 -6.59 12.51 -6.96
N SER A 221 -5.38 13.07 -6.94
CA SER A 221 -4.96 14.08 -5.96
C SER A 221 -5.83 15.33 -6.03
N MET A 222 -6.24 15.75 -7.23
CA MET A 222 -7.19 16.86 -7.36
C MET A 222 -8.54 16.48 -6.75
N LEU A 223 -9.08 15.32 -7.11
CA LEU A 223 -10.38 14.85 -6.62
C LEU A 223 -10.40 14.69 -5.09
N SER A 224 -9.35 14.11 -4.50
CA SER A 224 -9.21 13.92 -3.06
C SER A 224 -9.20 15.24 -2.31
N ILE A 225 -8.49 16.26 -2.82
CA ILE A 225 -8.48 17.62 -2.25
C ILE A 225 -9.88 18.25 -2.30
N LYS A 226 -10.61 18.12 -3.42
CA LYS A 226 -11.98 18.65 -3.52
C LYS A 226 -12.90 17.98 -2.51
N PHE A 227 -12.82 16.65 -2.41
CA PHE A 227 -13.58 15.84 -1.49
C PHE A 227 -13.30 16.23 -0.03
N ALA A 228 -12.03 16.33 0.37
CA ALA A 228 -11.66 16.76 1.71
C ALA A 228 -12.21 18.16 2.02
N LYS A 229 -12.08 19.10 1.07
CA LYS A 229 -12.65 20.45 1.23
C LYS A 229 -14.17 20.43 1.40
N GLY A 230 -14.86 19.60 0.62
CA GLY A 230 -16.31 19.40 0.71
C GLY A 230 -16.70 18.88 2.07
N ILE A 231 -16.05 17.81 2.55
CA ILE A 231 -16.26 17.25 3.88
C ILE A 231 -16.03 18.29 4.99
N SER A 232 -14.93 19.05 4.92
CA SER A 232 -14.61 20.08 5.92
C SER A 232 -15.61 21.24 5.95
N SER A 233 -16.45 21.36 4.92
CA SER A 233 -17.47 22.39 4.82
C SER A 233 -18.85 21.92 5.32
N ILE A 234 -19.01 20.64 5.63
CA ILE A 234 -20.24 20.08 6.21
C ILE A 234 -20.37 20.56 7.66
N GLY A 235 -21.54 21.10 7.99
CA GLY A 235 -21.86 21.54 9.35
C GLY A 235 -21.89 20.37 10.34
N ARG A 236 -21.56 20.65 11.60
CA ARG A 236 -21.71 19.66 12.67
C ARG A 236 -23.18 19.30 12.80
N GLY A 237 -23.52 18.02 12.68
CA GLY A 237 -24.90 17.54 12.70
C GLY A 237 -25.48 17.27 11.31
N ASP A 238 -24.80 17.68 10.24
CA ASP A 238 -25.27 17.51 8.86
C ASP A 238 -24.60 16.31 8.15
N ILE A 239 -23.96 15.41 8.92
CA ILE A 239 -23.29 14.23 8.35
C ILE A 239 -24.30 13.10 8.16
N GLU A 240 -24.63 12.84 6.90
CA GLU A 240 -25.51 11.77 6.48
C GLU A 240 -24.77 10.46 6.14
N GLU A 241 -25.51 9.36 6.00
CA GLU A 241 -25.01 8.05 5.52
C GLU A 241 -24.37 8.16 4.12
N SER A 242 -24.90 9.03 3.26
CA SER A 242 -24.33 9.25 1.93
C SER A 242 -22.89 9.80 1.94
N HIS A 243 -22.50 10.53 2.99
CA HIS A 243 -21.11 10.99 3.14
C HIS A 243 -20.17 9.85 3.50
N GLN A 244 -20.65 8.87 4.28
CA GLN A 244 -19.92 7.62 4.54
C GLN A 244 -19.70 6.86 3.25
N ASP A 245 -20.76 6.68 2.45
CA ASP A 245 -20.67 6.01 1.15
C ASP A 245 -19.66 6.70 0.23
N CYS A 246 -19.60 8.05 0.27
CA CYS A 246 -18.62 8.81 -0.49
C CYS A 246 -17.19 8.56 -0.01
N ALA A 247 -16.94 8.52 1.31
CA ALA A 247 -15.63 8.22 1.88
C ALA A 247 -15.16 6.80 1.59
N GLU A 248 -16.07 5.83 1.67
CA GLU A 248 -15.83 4.44 1.24
C GLU A 248 -15.49 4.38 -0.26
N SER A 249 -16.27 5.07 -1.08
CA SER A 249 -16.04 5.13 -2.53
C SER A 249 -14.72 5.80 -2.92
N MET A 250 -14.24 6.78 -2.14
CA MET A 250 -12.92 7.40 -2.32
C MET A 250 -11.79 6.41 -2.03
N ALA A 251 -11.86 5.70 -0.91
CA ALA A 251 -10.84 4.72 -0.55
C ALA A 251 -10.82 3.51 -1.49
N GLU A 252 -11.99 3.10 -1.99
CA GLU A 252 -12.13 2.07 -3.02
C GLU A 252 -11.49 2.54 -4.34
N LEU A 253 -11.81 3.75 -4.82
CA LEU A 253 -11.18 4.32 -6.03
C LEU A 253 -9.66 4.29 -5.90
N TYR A 254 -9.14 4.72 -4.75
CA TYR A 254 -7.72 4.71 -4.47
C TYR A 254 -7.13 3.29 -4.48
N THR A 255 -7.69 2.36 -3.72
CA THR A 255 -7.11 1.02 -3.53
C THR A 255 -7.24 0.16 -4.77
N GLU A 256 -8.43 0.11 -5.38
CA GLU A 256 -8.74 -0.84 -6.45
C GLU A 256 -8.24 -0.38 -7.82
N TYR A 257 -8.05 0.93 -8.00
CA TYR A 257 -7.62 1.49 -9.28
C TYR A 257 -6.28 2.22 -9.18
N ILE A 258 -6.18 3.29 -8.39
CA ILE A 258 -4.99 4.16 -8.42
C ILE A 258 -3.75 3.42 -7.91
N TRP A 259 -3.81 2.87 -6.70
CA TRP A 259 -2.70 2.14 -6.11
C TRP A 259 -2.43 0.83 -6.85
N LYS A 260 -3.49 0.10 -7.24
CA LYS A 260 -3.34 -1.13 -8.04
C LYS A 260 -2.63 -0.85 -9.36
N TYR A 261 -2.90 0.27 -10.03
CA TYR A 261 -2.23 0.66 -11.27
C TYR A 261 -0.72 0.91 -11.05
N ILE A 262 -0.38 1.75 -10.06
CA ILE A 262 1.03 2.01 -9.68
C ILE A 262 1.72 0.69 -9.31
N ALA A 263 1.07 -0.13 -8.50
CA ALA A 263 1.60 -1.42 -8.06
C ALA A 263 1.81 -2.41 -9.22
N SER A 264 0.96 -2.40 -10.24
CA SER A 264 1.16 -3.21 -11.45
C SER A 264 2.41 -2.78 -12.20
N HIS A 265 2.65 -1.48 -12.38
CA HIS A 265 3.90 -1.00 -13.00
C HIS A 265 5.14 -1.39 -12.18
N MET A 266 5.12 -1.21 -10.85
CA MET A 266 6.21 -1.68 -9.99
C MET A 266 6.39 -3.20 -10.06
N SER A 267 5.29 -3.96 -10.13
CA SER A 267 5.34 -5.41 -10.23
C SER A 267 5.98 -5.88 -11.52
N MET A 268 5.65 -5.24 -12.65
CA MET A 268 6.24 -5.53 -13.95
C MET A 268 7.75 -5.25 -13.97
N ALA A 269 8.18 -4.14 -13.39
CA ALA A 269 9.58 -3.74 -13.35
C ALA A 269 10.43 -4.53 -12.33
N SER A 270 9.81 -5.10 -11.29
CA SER A 270 10.50 -5.79 -10.19
C SER A 270 10.26 -7.31 -10.14
N ALA A 271 9.66 -7.87 -11.19
CA ALA A 271 9.42 -9.30 -11.31
C ALA A 271 10.74 -10.07 -11.44
N GLU A 272 10.95 -11.03 -10.56
CA GLU A 272 12.14 -11.86 -10.52
C GLU A 272 11.81 -13.32 -10.17
N GLY A 273 12.75 -14.21 -10.44
CA GLY A 273 12.63 -15.65 -10.21
C GLY A 273 12.08 -16.41 -11.43
N PRO A 274 11.82 -17.73 -11.27
CA PRO A 274 11.67 -18.66 -12.40
C PRO A 274 10.50 -18.38 -13.36
N LYS A 275 9.48 -17.64 -12.91
CA LYS A 275 8.28 -17.29 -13.68
C LYS A 275 8.01 -15.78 -13.66
N SER A 276 9.05 -14.97 -13.60
CA SER A 276 8.96 -13.50 -13.67
C SER A 276 8.14 -13.03 -14.87
N ASP A 277 8.29 -13.65 -16.05
CA ASP A 277 7.50 -13.34 -17.25
C ASP A 277 5.98 -13.45 -17.01
N ARG A 278 5.55 -14.44 -16.22
CA ARG A 278 4.12 -14.61 -15.89
C ARG A 278 3.62 -13.56 -14.91
N LEU A 279 4.48 -13.07 -14.02
CA LEU A 279 4.17 -11.94 -13.16
C LEU A 279 4.04 -10.65 -13.97
N ALA A 280 4.92 -10.46 -14.96
CA ALA A 280 4.84 -9.33 -15.88
C ALA A 280 3.54 -9.39 -16.69
N GLU A 281 3.18 -10.55 -17.27
CA GLU A 281 1.90 -10.75 -17.98
C GLU A 281 0.68 -10.47 -17.08
N PHE A 282 0.72 -10.92 -15.82
CA PHE A 282 -0.35 -10.63 -14.86
C PHE A 282 -0.44 -9.13 -14.53
N ALA A 283 0.69 -8.45 -14.37
CA ALA A 283 0.72 -7.01 -14.14
C ALA A 283 0.19 -6.23 -15.35
N GLU A 284 0.57 -6.61 -16.56
CA GLU A 284 0.09 -6.04 -17.82
C GLU A 284 -1.42 -6.20 -17.97
N ASN A 285 -1.97 -7.39 -17.69
CA ASN A 285 -3.41 -7.61 -17.70
C ASN A 285 -4.16 -6.71 -16.69
N ASN A 286 -3.60 -6.48 -15.50
CA ASN A 286 -4.19 -5.55 -14.53
C ASN A 286 -4.18 -4.10 -15.03
N ILE A 287 -3.10 -3.67 -15.69
CA ILE A 287 -3.00 -2.33 -16.30
C ILE A 287 -4.09 -2.18 -17.36
N ASP A 288 -4.19 -3.15 -18.28
CA ASP A 288 -5.19 -3.19 -19.34
C ASP A 288 -6.64 -3.17 -18.82
N GLU A 289 -6.91 -3.86 -17.70
CA GLU A 289 -8.23 -3.86 -17.06
C GLU A 289 -8.56 -2.50 -16.44
N ILE A 290 -7.59 -1.88 -15.76
CA ILE A 290 -7.77 -0.57 -15.13
C ILE A 290 -7.95 0.51 -16.20
N ASP A 291 -7.14 0.51 -17.26
CA ASP A 291 -7.23 1.49 -18.36
C ASP A 291 -8.62 1.50 -19.03
N LYS A 292 -9.28 0.34 -19.11
CA LYS A 292 -10.65 0.23 -19.67
C LYS A 292 -11.73 0.85 -18.80
N GLU A 293 -11.46 1.00 -17.51
CA GLU A 293 -12.49 1.25 -16.50
C GLU A 293 -12.29 2.58 -15.75
N ILE A 294 -11.06 3.04 -15.63
CA ILE A 294 -10.68 4.12 -14.70
C ILE A 294 -11.42 5.45 -14.96
N GLU A 295 -11.59 5.84 -16.22
CA GLU A 295 -12.35 7.05 -16.57
C GLU A 295 -13.81 6.96 -16.11
N ARG A 296 -14.44 5.80 -16.30
CA ARG A 296 -15.82 5.56 -15.84
C ARG A 296 -15.90 5.65 -14.31
N GLN A 297 -14.88 5.16 -13.61
CA GLN A 297 -14.82 5.23 -12.15
C GLN A 297 -14.66 6.68 -11.65
N PHE A 298 -13.78 7.47 -12.27
CA PHE A 298 -13.65 8.90 -11.95
C PHE A 298 -14.95 9.65 -12.15
N GLU A 299 -15.61 9.50 -13.29
CA GLU A 299 -16.86 10.19 -13.58
C GLU A 299 -18.00 9.75 -12.66
N ALA A 300 -18.04 8.47 -12.29
CA ALA A 300 -18.99 7.97 -11.29
C ALA A 300 -18.76 8.61 -9.92
N ARG A 301 -17.52 8.67 -9.43
CA ARG A 301 -17.19 9.27 -8.11
C ARG A 301 -17.39 10.78 -8.12
N ARG A 302 -17.00 11.48 -9.20
CA ARG A 302 -17.26 12.92 -9.36
C ARG A 302 -18.75 13.24 -9.28
N ARG A 303 -19.60 12.44 -9.92
CA ARG A 303 -21.04 12.60 -9.85
C ARG A 303 -21.55 12.35 -8.43
N LEU A 304 -21.16 11.24 -7.83
CA LEU A 304 -21.56 10.87 -6.47
C LEU A 304 -21.18 11.98 -5.47
N PHE A 305 -19.95 12.47 -5.50
CA PHE A 305 -19.48 13.51 -4.60
C PHE A 305 -20.20 14.85 -4.85
N LYS A 306 -20.47 15.20 -6.11
CA LYS A 306 -21.22 16.41 -6.45
C LYS A 306 -22.67 16.34 -5.97
N GLU A 307 -23.34 15.21 -6.15
CA GLU A 307 -24.73 14.98 -5.72
C GLU A 307 -24.87 15.09 -4.20
N ASN A 308 -23.80 14.79 -3.45
CA ASN A 308 -23.73 14.91 -2.00
C ASN A 308 -23.01 16.18 -1.51
N GLY A 309 -22.85 17.19 -2.36
CA GLY A 309 -22.26 18.48 -1.95
C GLY A 309 -20.78 18.44 -1.55
N LEU A 310 -20.06 17.35 -1.85
CA LEU A 310 -18.65 17.14 -1.50
C LEU A 310 -17.67 17.67 -2.56
N ILE A 311 -18.17 18.24 -3.65
CA ILE A 311 -17.33 18.96 -4.62
C ILE A 311 -17.69 20.44 -4.54
N PRO A 312 -16.89 21.24 -3.82
CA PRO A 312 -17.12 22.67 -3.69
C PRO A 312 -17.01 23.39 -5.04
N ASP A 313 -17.80 24.45 -5.21
CA ASP A 313 -17.66 25.36 -6.36
C ASP A 313 -16.33 26.11 -6.26
N VAL A 314 -15.82 26.62 -7.39
CA VAL A 314 -14.52 27.32 -7.50
C VAL A 314 -14.40 28.48 -6.53
N SER A 315 -15.51 29.10 -6.11
CA SER A 315 -15.55 30.21 -5.15
C SER A 315 -15.29 29.80 -3.69
N GLU A 316 -15.30 28.51 -3.36
CA GLU A 316 -15.24 28.02 -1.98
C GLU A 316 -13.83 27.57 -1.55
N TYR A 317 -12.86 27.66 -2.47
CA TYR A 317 -11.45 27.46 -2.12
C TYR A 317 -10.92 28.65 -1.32
N PRO A 318 -10.14 28.42 -0.26
CA PRO A 318 -9.49 29.51 0.45
C PRO A 318 -8.62 30.28 -0.55
N VAL A 319 -8.89 31.58 -0.71
CA VAL A 319 -8.01 32.48 -1.45
C VAL A 319 -6.69 32.47 -0.69
N ARG A 320 -5.66 31.91 -1.31
CA ARG A 320 -4.32 31.87 -0.73
C ARG A 320 -3.91 33.32 -0.46
N ASP A 321 -3.66 33.65 0.79
CA ASP A 321 -3.36 35.02 1.20
C ASP A 321 -2.04 35.45 0.50
N ASP A 322 -2.18 36.24 -0.56
CA ASP A 322 -1.10 36.64 -1.47
C ASP A 322 0.00 37.49 -0.80
N ASP A 323 -0.12 37.76 0.50
CA ASP A 323 0.91 38.43 1.28
C ASP A 323 2.19 37.58 1.45
N ALA A 324 2.11 36.25 1.35
CA ALA A 324 3.31 35.40 1.26
C ALA A 324 4.08 35.60 -0.06
N ASN A 325 3.38 35.90 -1.17
CA ASN A 325 3.99 36.17 -2.48
C ASN A 325 4.57 37.59 -2.57
N ARG A 326 4.04 38.55 -1.81
CA ARG A 326 4.64 39.90 -1.68
C ARG A 326 5.95 39.88 -0.91
N ALA A 327 6.11 39.01 0.09
CA ALA A 327 7.37 38.87 0.82
C ALA A 327 8.51 38.34 -0.07
N LEU A 328 8.21 37.35 -0.94
CA LEU A 328 9.17 36.79 -1.90
C LEU A 328 9.52 37.75 -3.05
N THR A 329 8.55 38.52 -3.57
CA THR A 329 8.81 39.52 -4.62
C THR A 329 9.43 40.82 -4.09
N GLY A 330 9.19 41.17 -2.82
CA GLY A 330 9.86 42.27 -2.14
C GLY A 330 11.35 41.98 -1.88
N HIS A 331 11.71 40.73 -1.54
CA HIS A 331 13.10 40.34 -1.33
C HIS A 331 13.92 40.32 -2.62
N LEU A 332 13.32 39.93 -3.76
CA LEU A 332 13.98 39.92 -5.07
C LEU A 332 14.22 41.32 -5.68
N ARG A 333 13.47 42.35 -5.23
CA ARG A 333 13.73 43.75 -5.63
C ARG A 333 14.77 44.46 -4.76
N SER A 334 14.99 44.01 -3.53
CA SER A 334 16.03 44.57 -2.64
C SER A 334 17.44 44.12 -3.02
N VAL A 335 17.61 42.98 -3.68
CA VAL A 335 18.93 42.43 -4.05
C VAL A 335 19.44 42.96 -5.39
N LYS A 336 18.56 43.46 -6.28
CA LYS A 336 18.94 44.07 -7.57
C LYS A 336 19.20 45.59 -7.53
N GLY A 337 19.21 46.20 -6.34
CA GLY A 337 19.52 47.62 -6.14
C GLY A 337 20.84 47.88 -5.41
N ALA A 338 21.67 46.86 -5.22
CA ALA A 338 22.95 46.91 -4.51
C ALA A 338 24.11 46.35 -5.35
N GLU A 339 24.11 46.63 -6.65
CA GLU A 339 25.30 46.58 -7.52
C GLU A 339 25.54 47.95 -8.15
#